data_AF-A0A819E7R4-F1
#
_entry.id   AF-A0A819E7R4-F1
#
_cell.length_a   1.000
_cell.length_b   1.000
_cell.length_c   1.000
_cell.angle_alpha   90.00
_cell.angle_beta   90.00
_cell.angle_gamma   90.00
#
_symmetry.space_group_name_H-M   'P 1'
#
loop_
_entity.id
_entity.type
_entity.pdbx_description
1 polymer ?
#
loop_
_entity_poly.entity_id
_entity_poly.type
_entity_poly.pdbx_seq_one_letter_code
_entity_poly.pdbx_strand_id
1 'polypeptide(L)'
;MKFELLPNEILFDLFDYLNGVDLLNAFYGLNYHFNFLLYKQYRSCRFIFNWISKYNFDIICSQHLPFIVDRIIGLSLCDGENTPGQINLLLSYIPSFSQFT
;
A
#
# COMPACT_ATOMS: atom_id res chain seq x y z
N MET A 1 -12.98 21.44 10.47
CA MET A 1 -13.28 20.04 10.87
C MET A 1 -11.96 19.28 10.86
N LYS A 2 -11.62 18.55 11.93
CA LYS A 2 -10.38 17.75 11.95
C LYS A 2 -10.72 16.35 11.45
N PHE A 3 -10.22 16.00 10.27
CA PHE A 3 -10.49 14.71 9.61
C PHE A 3 -10.13 13.52 10.52
N GLU A 4 -9.07 13.66 11.32
CA GLU A 4 -8.63 12.68 12.34
C GLU A 4 -9.60 12.45 13.51
N LEU A 5 -10.65 13.24 13.64
CA LEU A 5 -11.69 13.07 14.67
C LEU A 5 -12.92 12.30 14.15
N LEU A 6 -12.91 11.89 12.89
CA LEU A 6 -13.96 11.02 12.36
C LEU A 6 -13.92 9.66 13.08
N PRO A 7 -15.09 9.02 13.29
CA PRO A 7 -15.12 7.64 13.76
C PRO A 7 -14.32 6.74 12.82
N ASN A 8 -13.65 5.73 13.38
CA ASN A 8 -12.82 4.80 12.61
C ASN A 8 -13.63 4.13 11.49
N GLU A 9 -14.90 3.82 11.74
CA GLU A 9 -15.84 3.22 10.78
C GLU A 9 -15.99 4.10 9.53
N ILE A 10 -16.08 5.41 9.69
CA ILE A 10 -16.21 6.36 8.57
C ILE A 10 -14.90 6.46 7.79
N LEU A 11 -13.76 6.47 8.50
CA LEU A 11 -12.45 6.46 7.86
C LEU A 11 -12.24 5.17 7.06
N PHE A 12 -12.70 4.05 7.60
CA PHE A 12 -12.68 2.76 6.93
C PHE A 12 -13.58 2.75 5.70
N ASP A 13 -14.83 3.21 5.79
CA ASP A 13 -15.69 3.31 4.61
C ASP A 13 -15.03 4.15 3.51
N LEU A 14 -14.32 5.22 3.87
CA LEU A 14 -13.56 6.02 2.91
C LEU A 14 -12.34 5.27 2.33
N PHE A 15 -11.62 4.52 3.16
CA PHE A 15 -10.45 3.76 2.73
C PHE A 15 -10.80 2.65 1.73
N ASP A 16 -12.02 2.12 1.75
CA ASP A 16 -12.45 1.07 0.80
C ASP A 16 -12.54 1.56 -0.66
N TYR A 17 -12.58 2.87 -0.89
CA TYR A 17 -12.54 3.44 -2.24
C TYR A 17 -11.11 3.59 -2.80
N LEU A 18 -10.09 3.33 -1.98
CA LEU A 18 -8.69 3.56 -2.32
C LEU A 18 -7.92 2.24 -2.33
N ASN A 19 -6.94 2.14 -3.23
CA ASN A 19 -6.02 1.01 -3.21
C ASN A 19 -4.89 1.26 -2.19
N GLY A 20 -4.14 0.23 -1.80
CA GLY A 20 -3.10 0.32 -0.77
C GLY A 20 -2.01 1.35 -1.08
N VAL A 21 -1.68 1.55 -2.36
CA VAL A 21 -0.76 2.61 -2.80
C VAL A 21 -1.34 4.00 -2.53
N ASP A 22 -2.61 4.21 -2.88
CA ASP A 22 -3.29 5.49 -2.67
C ASP A 22 -3.41 5.80 -1.18
N LEU A 23 -3.73 4.79 -0.36
CA LEU A 23 -3.83 4.92 1.08
C LEU A 23 -2.52 5.35 1.73
N LEU A 24 -1.40 4.70 1.37
CA LEU A 24 -0.09 5.07 1.87
C LEU A 24 0.27 6.49 1.42
N ASN A 25 0.11 6.81 0.14
CA ASN A 25 0.45 8.14 -0.38
C ASN A 25 -0.40 9.25 0.26
N ALA A 26 -1.67 9.00 0.56
CA ALA A 26 -2.58 10.00 1.09
C ALA A 26 -2.48 10.16 2.62
N PHE A 27 -2.29 9.07 3.37
CA PHE A 27 -2.47 9.07 4.82
C PHE A 27 -1.23 8.73 5.65
N TYR A 28 -0.21 8.10 5.06
CA TYR A 28 0.99 7.77 5.80
C TYR A 28 1.77 9.04 6.19
N GLY A 29 2.21 9.09 7.44
CA GLY A 29 3.01 10.21 7.97
C GLY A 29 2.20 11.44 8.36
N LEU A 30 0.87 11.47 8.13
CA LEU A 30 0.02 12.59 8.54
C LEU A 30 -0.12 12.67 10.07
N ASN A 31 -0.40 11.54 10.74
CA ASN A 31 -0.38 11.43 12.19
C ASN A 31 -0.25 9.96 12.63
N TYR A 32 0.00 9.74 13.93
CA TYR A 32 0.13 8.40 14.50
C TYR A 32 -1.15 7.55 14.35
N HIS A 33 -2.33 8.19 14.45
CA HIS A 33 -3.61 7.49 14.36
C HIS A 33 -3.81 6.89 12.97
N PHE A 34 -3.60 7.64 11.90
CA PHE A 34 -3.70 7.11 10.53
C PHE A 34 -2.64 6.04 10.25
N ASN A 35 -1.40 6.23 10.70
CA ASN A 35 -0.39 5.19 10.59
C ASN A 35 -0.85 3.90 11.28
N PHE A 36 -1.44 4.00 12.48
CA PHE A 36 -2.01 2.84 13.17
C PHE A 36 -3.13 2.19 12.35
N LEU A 37 -4.06 2.97 11.78
CA LEU A 37 -5.14 2.44 10.95
C LEU A 37 -4.61 1.70 9.71
N LEU A 38 -3.59 2.25 9.03
CA LEU A 38 -2.97 1.66 7.85
C LEU A 38 -2.29 0.32 8.15
N TYR A 39 -1.61 0.19 9.30
CA TYR A 39 -0.79 -1.00 9.61
C TYR A 39 -1.41 -2.00 10.58
N LYS A 40 -2.42 -1.63 11.38
CA LYS A 40 -2.94 -2.51 12.44
C LYS A 40 -4.37 -2.97 12.23
N GLN A 41 -5.18 -2.23 11.46
CA GLN A 41 -6.54 -2.69 11.18
C GLN A 41 -6.49 -3.83 10.15
N TYR A 42 -7.21 -4.91 10.43
CA TYR A 42 -7.26 -6.13 9.62
C TYR A 42 -8.06 -5.86 8.33
N ARG A 43 -7.40 -5.30 7.31
CA ARG A 43 -8.00 -5.10 6.00
C ARG A 43 -7.14 -5.68 4.91
N SER A 44 -7.79 -6.47 4.07
CA SER A 44 -7.27 -6.95 2.82
C SER A 44 -7.19 -5.79 1.84
N CYS A 45 -6.00 -5.49 1.34
CA CYS A 45 -5.80 -4.38 0.41
C CYS A 45 -5.29 -4.89 -0.94
N ARG A 46 -5.71 -4.25 -2.01
CA ARG A 46 -5.10 -4.40 -3.33
C ARG A 46 -4.08 -3.30 -3.54
N PHE A 47 -2.92 -3.63 -4.07
CA PHE A 47 -1.86 -2.66 -4.40
C PHE A 47 -1.77 -2.52 -5.91
N ILE A 48 -2.04 -1.32 -6.43
CA ILE A 48 -2.03 -1.03 -7.86
C ILE A 48 -0.87 -0.10 -8.17
N PHE A 49 0.18 -0.63 -8.79
CA PHE A 49 1.42 0.09 -9.08
C PHE A 49 1.52 0.60 -10.54
N ASN A 50 0.42 0.59 -11.30
CA ASN A 50 0.45 0.84 -12.74
C ASN A 50 0.91 2.26 -13.14
N TRP A 51 0.76 3.23 -12.25
CA TRP A 51 1.05 4.65 -12.52
C TRP A 51 1.98 5.28 -11.47
N ILE A 52 2.69 4.45 -10.71
CA ILE A 52 3.57 4.92 -9.65
C ILE A 52 4.93 5.36 -10.22
N SER A 53 5.55 6.37 -9.63
CA SER A 53 6.95 6.68 -9.92
C SER A 53 7.86 5.58 -9.34
N LYS A 54 9.03 5.36 -9.96
CA LYS A 54 10.04 4.43 -9.43
C LYS A 54 10.39 4.74 -7.97
N TYR A 55 10.60 6.02 -7.65
CA TYR A 55 10.92 6.46 -6.29
C TYR A 55 9.86 6.06 -5.27
N ASN A 56 8.58 6.31 -5.57
CA ASN A 56 7.49 5.94 -4.66
C ASN A 56 7.34 4.42 -4.57
N PHE A 57 7.58 3.70 -5.66
CA PHE A 57 7.60 2.24 -5.66
C PHE A 57 8.69 1.70 -4.73
N ASP A 58 9.92 2.21 -4.84
CA ASP A 58 11.06 1.82 -4.00
C ASP A 58 10.75 2.07 -2.52
N ILE A 59 10.14 3.22 -2.19
CA ILE A 59 9.72 3.54 -0.82
C ILE A 59 8.68 2.54 -0.33
N ILE A 60 7.60 2.32 -1.09
CA ILE A 60 6.53 1.42 -0.64
C ILE A 60 7.08 0.01 -0.45
N CYS A 61 7.87 -0.49 -1.38
CA CYS A 61 8.43 -1.84 -1.31
C CYS A 61 9.44 -2.02 -0.16
N SER A 62 10.27 -1.01 0.10
CA SER A 62 11.28 -1.11 1.17
C SER A 62 10.72 -0.81 2.56
N GLN A 63 9.79 0.13 2.69
CA GLN A 63 9.36 0.66 3.99
C GLN A 63 8.01 0.16 4.46
N HIS A 64 7.09 -0.19 3.55
CA HIS A 64 5.70 -0.48 3.93
C HIS A 64 5.35 -1.93 3.69
N LEU A 65 5.74 -2.45 2.54
CA LEU A 65 5.40 -3.77 2.07
C LEU A 65 5.74 -4.86 3.10
N PRO A 66 6.93 -4.89 3.76
CA PRO A 66 7.25 -5.93 4.74
C PRO A 66 6.30 -6.02 5.95
N PHE A 67 5.56 -4.94 6.26
CA PHE A 67 4.67 -4.86 7.41
C PHE A 67 3.22 -5.22 7.11
N ILE A 68 2.86 -5.29 5.83
CA ILE A 68 1.47 -5.46 5.37
C ILE A 68 1.31 -6.55 4.32
N VAL A 69 2.40 -7.23 3.96
CA VAL A 69 2.45 -8.18 2.84
C VAL A 69 1.47 -9.35 3.02
N ASP A 70 1.29 -9.78 4.27
CA ASP A 70 0.35 -10.78 4.75
C ASP A 70 -1.12 -10.40 4.53
N ARG A 71 -1.39 -9.13 4.18
CA ARG A 71 -2.73 -8.57 3.98
C ARG A 71 -3.01 -8.18 2.53
N ILE A 72 -2.03 -8.33 1.66
CA ILE A 72 -2.18 -7.97 0.26
C ILE A 72 -2.92 -9.11 -0.45
N ILE A 73 -4.11 -8.83 -0.96
CA ILE A 73 -4.95 -9.80 -1.68
C ILE A 73 -4.88 -9.66 -3.20
N GLY A 74 -4.14 -8.68 -3.69
CA GLY A 74 -3.96 -8.45 -5.11
C GLY A 74 -2.88 -7.43 -5.38
N LEU A 75 -2.09 -7.69 -6.41
CA LEU A 75 -1.00 -6.84 -6.89
C LEU A 75 -1.22 -6.60 -8.38
N SER A 76 -1.16 -5.35 -8.80
CA SER A 76 -1.06 -4.97 -10.21
C SER A 76 0.27 -4.28 -10.42
N LEU A 77 1.06 -4.83 -11.34
CA LEU A 77 2.38 -4.34 -11.72
C LEU A 77 2.35 -3.95 -13.20
N CYS A 78 3.20 -3.02 -13.58
CA CYS A 78 3.36 -2.55 -14.94
C CYS A 78 4.86 -2.46 -15.27
N ASP A 79 5.33 -3.31 -16.17
CA ASP A 79 6.64 -3.17 -16.81
C ASP A 79 6.50 -2.32 -18.09
N GLY A 80 5.97 -1.11 -17.93
CA GLY A 80 5.84 -0.14 -19.00
C GLY A 80 7.10 0.70 -19.19
N GLU A 81 7.11 1.55 -20.22
CA GLU A 81 8.25 2.45 -20.51
C GLU A 81 8.65 3.34 -19.33
N ASN A 82 7.68 3.71 -18.47
CA ASN A 82 7.89 4.58 -17.31
C ASN A 82 8.38 3.82 -16.05
N THR A 83 8.19 2.50 -15.98
CA THR A 83 8.50 1.66 -14.82
C THR A 83 9.14 0.32 -15.24
N PRO A 84 10.25 0.34 -16.01
CA PRO A 84 10.86 -0.89 -16.49
C PRO A 84 11.45 -1.72 -15.33
N GLY A 85 11.17 -3.02 -15.33
CA GLY A 85 11.74 -3.98 -14.37
C GLY A 85 11.10 -3.93 -12.98
N GLN A 86 9.90 -3.37 -12.86
CA GLN A 86 9.12 -3.29 -11.63
C GLN A 86 8.86 -4.68 -11.04
N ILE A 87 8.65 -5.70 -11.87
CA ILE A 87 8.45 -7.09 -11.41
C ILE A 87 9.73 -7.61 -10.72
N ASN A 88 10.87 -7.50 -11.40
CA ASN A 88 12.16 -7.95 -10.85
C ASN A 88 12.52 -7.21 -9.55
N LEU A 89 12.19 -5.92 -9.52
CA LEU A 89 12.40 -5.09 -8.34
C LEU A 89 11.50 -5.53 -7.19
N LEU A 90 10.20 -5.79 -7.43
CA LEU A 90 9.31 -6.34 -6.40
C LEU A 90 9.87 -7.64 -5.81
N LEU A 91 10.33 -8.54 -6.68
CA LEU A 91 10.91 -9.83 -6.28
C LEU A 91 12.19 -9.69 -5.44
N SER A 92 12.91 -8.57 -5.55
CA SER A 92 14.04 -8.28 -4.67
C SER A 92 13.62 -7.93 -3.24
N TYR A 93 12.42 -7.40 -3.05
CA TYR A 93 11.84 -7.07 -1.73
C TYR A 93 11.00 -8.21 -1.17
N ILE A 94 10.32 -8.95 -2.04
CA ILE A 94 9.51 -10.12 -1.72
C ILE A 94 10.09 -11.32 -2.48
N PRO A 95 10.95 -12.13 -1.85
CA PRO A 95 11.60 -13.24 -2.55
C PRO A 95 10.66 -14.40 -2.89
N SER A 96 9.46 -14.45 -2.30
CA SER A 96 8.49 -15.53 -2.53
C SER A 96 7.06 -15.02 -2.52
N PHE A 97 6.27 -15.47 -3.50
CA PHE A 97 4.82 -15.27 -3.51
C PHE A 97 4.06 -16.28 -2.64
N SER A 98 4.74 -17.16 -1.90
CA SER A 98 4.09 -18.17 -1.04
C SER A 98 3.13 -17.59 0.00
N GLN A 99 3.28 -16.31 0.33
CA GLN A 99 2.37 -15.57 1.21
C GLN A 99 1.02 -15.19 0.56
N PHE A 100 0.87 -15.39 -0.76
CA PHE A 100 -0.36 -15.12 -1.53
C PHE A 100 -1.13 -16.39 -1.91
N THR A 101 -0.64 -17.57 -1.51
CA THR A 101 -1.27 -18.90 -1.70
C THR A 101 -1.91 -19.39 -0.42
#